data_AF-A0A158L023-F1
#
_entry.id   AF-A0A158L023-F1
#
_cell.length_a   1.000
_cell.length_b   1.000
_cell.length_c   1.000
_cell.angle_alpha   90.00
_cell.angle_beta   90.00
_cell.angle_gamma   90.00
#
_symmetry.space_group_name_H-M   'P 1'
#
loop_
_entity.id
_entity.type
_entity.pdbx_description
1 polymer ?
#
loop_
_entity_poly.entity_id
_entity_poly.type
_entity_poly.pdbx_seq_one_letter_code
_entity_poly.pdbx_strand_id
1 'polypeptide(L)'
;MNESHVFEFNHRRTEGLRRTYKVMLNVTRLPSGTFAYKAWVHHEGIFKGNGLVFPLVSTNFDEATLEARGRIEADIEQMTGVSE
;
A
#
# COMPACT_ATOMS: atom_id res chain seq x y z
N MET A 1 -19.97 -1.54 -11.45
CA MET A 1 -18.82 -2.44 -11.26
C MET A 1 -17.79 -1.66 -10.45
N ASN A 2 -17.26 -2.23 -9.37
CA ASN A 2 -16.11 -1.62 -8.70
C ASN A 2 -14.88 -1.93 -9.57
N GLU A 3 -14.21 -0.89 -10.06
CA GLU A 3 -12.93 -1.04 -10.74
C GLU A 3 -11.85 -1.17 -9.67
N SER A 4 -11.17 -2.31 -9.65
CA SER A 4 -10.06 -2.59 -8.75
C SER A 4 -8.85 -3.03 -9.56
N HIS A 5 -7.68 -2.46 -9.29
CA HIS A 5 -6.43 -2.95 -9.85
C HIS A 5 -5.45 -3.30 -8.74
N VAL A 6 -4.76 -4.42 -8.95
CA VAL A 6 -3.74 -4.93 -8.04
C VAL A 6 -2.38 -4.71 -8.66
N PHE A 7 -1.50 -4.08 -7.89
CA PHE A 7 -0.12 -3.81 -8.25
C PHE A 7 0.80 -4.61 -7.32
N GLU A 8 1.89 -5.11 -7.87
CA GLU A 8 2.95 -5.76 -7.09
C GLU A 8 4.25 -4.97 -7.27
N PHE A 9 4.93 -4.66 -6.16
CA PHE A 9 6.25 -4.04 -6.18
C PHE A 9 7.06 -4.42 -4.95
N ASN A 10 8.37 -4.17 -5.03
CA ASN A 10 9.26 -4.30 -3.89
C ASN A 10 9.64 -2.92 -3.36
N HIS A 11 9.64 -2.76 -2.04
CA HIS A 11 10.14 -1.57 -1.36
C HIS A 11 11.24 -1.95 -0.38
N ARG A 12 12.41 -1.33 -0.52
CA ARG A 12 13.51 -1.54 0.41
C ARG A 12 13.51 -0.42 1.43
N ARG A 13 13.32 -0.79 2.69
CA ARG A 13 13.36 0.16 3.80
C ARG A 13 14.74 0.82 3.88
N THR A 14 14.76 2.12 4.11
CA THR A 14 16.02 2.91 4.19
C THR A 14 16.60 2.92 5.60
N GLU A 15 15.74 2.75 6.61
CA GLU A 15 16.08 2.74 8.03
C GLU A 15 15.91 1.35 8.68
N GLY A 16 16.38 1.21 9.93
CA GLY A 16 16.30 -0.04 10.69
C GLY A 16 17.04 -1.21 10.04
N LEU A 17 16.44 -2.41 10.04
CA LEU A 17 17.02 -3.61 9.44
C LEU A 17 17.14 -3.57 7.90
N ARG A 18 16.68 -2.48 7.24
CA ARG A 18 16.82 -2.25 5.78
C ARG A 18 16.35 -3.42 4.91
N ARG A 19 15.33 -4.13 5.38
CA ARG A 19 14.70 -5.26 4.71
C ARG A 19 14.02 -4.81 3.42
N THR A 20 14.01 -5.70 2.43
CA THR A 20 13.18 -5.55 1.24
C THR A 20 11.85 -6.24 1.51
N TYR A 21 10.76 -5.49 1.31
CA TYR A 21 9.40 -5.95 1.46
C TYR A 21 8.74 -6.08 0.10
N LYS A 22 8.04 -7.20 -0.09
CA LYS A 22 7.15 -7.42 -1.22
C LYS A 22 5.77 -6.89 -0.86
N VAL A 23 5.24 -5.99 -1.67
CA VAL A 23 3.95 -5.33 -1.44
C VAL A 23 2.99 -5.70 -2.55
N MET A 24 1.82 -6.22 -2.17
CA MET A 24 0.65 -6.27 -3.04
C MET A 24 -0.27 -5.12 -2.66
N LEU A 25 -0.61 -4.26 -3.61
CA LEU A 25 -1.42 -3.06 -3.40
C LEU A 25 -2.67 -3.12 -4.29
N ASN A 26 -3.84 -3.22 -3.69
CA ASN A 26 -5.11 -3.13 -4.40
C ASN A 26 -5.68 -1.71 -4.24
N VAL A 27 -5.94 -1.04 -5.35
CA VAL A 27 -6.63 0.27 -5.40
C VAL A 27 -8.00 0.06 -6.04
N THR A 28 -9.05 0.48 -5.34
CA THR A 28 -10.44 0.28 -5.76
C THR A 28 -11.21 1.58 -5.76
N ARG A 29 -12.00 1.83 -6.81
CA ARG A 29 -13.00 2.90 -6.82
C ARG A 29 -14.31 2.40 -6.22
N LEU A 30 -14.74 3.02 -5.13
CA LEU A 30 -16.00 2.70 -4.48
C LEU A 30 -17.19 3.28 -5.26
N PRO A 31 -18.42 2.76 -5.07
CA PRO A 31 -19.62 3.33 -5.70
C PRO A 31 -19.86 4.81 -5.38
N SER A 32 -19.33 5.31 -4.26
CA SER A 32 -19.36 6.72 -3.89
C SER A 32 -18.47 7.61 -4.77
N GLY A 33 -17.62 7.03 -5.61
CA GLY A 33 -16.61 7.73 -6.39
C GLY A 33 -15.27 7.90 -5.67
N THR A 34 -15.22 7.65 -4.35
CA THR A 34 -13.99 7.69 -3.54
C THR A 34 -13.08 6.52 -3.88
N PHE A 35 -11.76 6.76 -3.90
CA PHE A 35 -10.78 5.67 -4.00
C PHE A 35 -10.38 5.19 -2.61
N ALA A 36 -10.22 3.88 -2.47
CA ALA A 36 -9.68 3.22 -1.30
C ALA A 36 -8.57 2.25 -1.73
N TYR A 37 -7.69 1.90 -0.80
CA TYR A 37 -6.68 0.89 -1.05
C TYR A 37 -6.59 -0.13 0.07
N LYS A 38 -6.02 -1.28 -0.24
CA LYS A 38 -5.56 -2.26 0.74
C LYS A 38 -4.20 -2.78 0.29
N ALA A 39 -3.24 -2.83 1.22
CA ALA A 39 -1.93 -3.39 0.97
C ALA A 39 -1.74 -4.68 1.75
N TRP A 40 -0.84 -5.56 1.27
CA TRP A 40 -0.31 -6.69 2.01
C TRP A 40 1.20 -6.71 1.86
N VAL A 41 1.89 -6.51 2.97
CA VAL A 41 3.35 -6.41 3.04
C VAL A 41 3.90 -7.75 3.50
N HIS A 42 4.89 -8.26 2.77
CA HIS A 42 5.58 -9.51 3.10
C HIS A 42 7.09 -9.30 3.12
N HIS A 43 7.79 -10.04 3.95
CA HIS A 43 9.24 -10.17 3.91
C HIS A 43 9.59 -11.66 3.92
N GLU A 44 10.38 -12.10 2.94
CA GLU A 44 10.75 -13.53 2.78
C GLU A 44 9.55 -14.48 2.80
N GLY A 45 8.43 -14.04 2.20
CA GLY A 45 7.17 -14.80 2.15
C GLY A 45 6.32 -14.73 3.42
N ILE A 46 6.82 -14.13 4.50
CA ILE A 46 6.08 -13.97 5.76
C ILE A 46 5.29 -12.66 5.72
N PHE A 47 4.00 -12.74 6.05
CA PHE A 47 3.13 -11.55 6.16
C PHE A 47 3.56 -10.66 7.33
N LYS A 48 3.70 -9.37 7.07
CA LYS A 48 4.16 -8.35 8.02
C LYS A 48 3.10 -7.33 8.39
N GLY A 49 2.08 -7.12 7.56
CA GLY A 49 1.03 -6.16 7.86
C GLY A 49 0.40 -5.57 6.61
N ASN A 50 -0.51 -4.64 6.81
CA ASN A 50 -1.25 -3.98 5.73
C ASN A 50 -0.99 -2.46 5.67
N GLY A 51 -0.10 -1.93 6.52
CA GLY A 51 0.00 -0.50 6.74
C GLY A 51 -1.25 0.06 7.43
N LEU A 52 -1.41 1.38 7.38
CA LEU A 52 -2.67 2.04 7.72
C LEU A 52 -3.58 2.06 6.49
N VAL A 53 -4.87 1.81 6.69
CA VAL A 53 -5.87 1.82 5.61
C VAL A 53 -6.79 3.00 5.82
N PHE A 54 -6.67 4.00 4.94
CA PHE A 54 -7.52 5.19 4.93
C PHE A 54 -8.04 5.45 3.52
N PRO A 55 -9.18 6.15 3.38
CA PRO A 55 -9.62 6.68 2.10
C PRO A 55 -8.53 7.55 1.45
N LEU A 56 -8.47 7.48 0.12
CA LEU A 56 -7.59 8.31 -0.71
C LEU A 56 -8.29 9.63 -1.03
N VAL A 57 -7.50 10.68 -1.23
CA VAL A 57 -8.01 12.01 -1.58
C VAL A 57 -7.96 12.28 -3.07
N SER A 58 -7.18 11.50 -3.84
CA SER A 58 -7.11 11.60 -5.29
C SER A 58 -8.47 11.45 -5.98
N THR A 59 -8.63 12.16 -7.09
CA THR A 59 -9.89 12.20 -7.86
C THR A 59 -9.85 11.36 -9.14
N ASN A 60 -8.68 10.85 -9.52
CA ASN A 60 -8.51 9.91 -10.63
C ASN A 60 -7.66 8.70 -10.21
N PHE A 61 -7.70 7.66 -11.05
CA PHE A 61 -7.13 6.36 -10.73
C PHE A 61 -5.59 6.35 -10.68
N ASP A 62 -4.93 7.09 -11.57
CA ASP A 62 -3.47 7.16 -11.64
C ASP A 62 -2.90 7.86 -10.40
N GLU A 63 -3.49 9.01 -10.04
CA GLU A 63 -3.15 9.71 -8.80
C GLU A 63 -3.42 8.86 -7.56
N ALA A 64 -4.57 8.18 -7.51
CA ALA A 64 -4.94 7.31 -6.39
C ALA A 64 -3.92 6.17 -6.22
N THR A 65 -3.39 5.65 -7.33
CA THR A 65 -2.35 4.61 -7.32
C THR A 65 -1.03 5.15 -6.77
N LEU A 66 -0.61 6.34 -7.19
CA LEU A 66 0.60 7.00 -6.68
C LEU A 66 0.46 7.36 -5.18
N GLU A 67 -0.70 7.87 -4.78
CA GLU A 67 -1.01 8.20 -3.39
C GLU A 67 -0.96 6.95 -2.51
N ALA A 68 -1.66 5.89 -2.89
CA ALA A 68 -1.69 4.63 -2.14
C ALA A 68 -0.30 4.00 -2.02
N ARG A 69 0.50 4.05 -3.09
CA ARG A 69 1.89 3.60 -3.09
C ARG A 69 2.75 4.40 -2.11
N GLY A 70 2.69 5.73 -2.18
CA GLY A 70 3.47 6.59 -1.28
C GLY A 70 3.09 6.37 0.20
N ARG A 71 1.81 6.16 0.50
CA ARG A 71 1.34 5.87 1.86
C ARG A 71 1.91 4.55 2.39
N ILE A 72 1.82 3.45 1.64
CA ILE A 72 2.35 2.17 2.11
C ILE A 72 3.88 2.15 2.19
N GLU A 73 4.58 2.85 1.29
CA GLU A 73 6.04 3.03 1.40
C GLU A 73 6.40 3.78 2.70
N ALA A 74 5.69 4.86 3.03
CA ALA A 74 5.88 5.60 4.28
C ALA A 74 5.55 4.74 5.52
N ASP A 75 4.46 3.97 5.50
CA ASP A 75 4.09 3.05 6.56
C ASP A 75 5.17 1.98 6.79
N ILE A 76 5.79 1.46 5.73
CA ILE A 76 6.91 0.53 5.82
C ILE A 76 8.16 1.23 6.39
N GLU A 77 8.46 2.46 5.98
CA GLU A 77 9.59 3.21 6.55
C GLU A 77 9.42 3.45 8.06
N GLN A 78 8.20 3.73 8.50
CA GLN A 78 7.88 4.06 9.89
C GLN A 78 7.47 2.83 10.73
N MET A 79 7.34 1.65 10.12
CA MET A 79 6.79 0.44 10.74
C MET A 79 5.37 0.63 11.31
N THR A 80 4.56 1.46 10.64
CA THR A 80 3.20 1.78 11.07
C THR A 80 2.23 0.75 10.49
N GLY A 81 1.64 -0.09 11.34
CA GLY A 81 0.76 -1.18 10.87
C GLY A 81 1.50 -2.28 10.10
N VAL A 82 2.82 -2.32 10.22
CA VAL A 82 3.74 -3.33 9.67
C VAL A 82 4.68 -3.77 10.79
N SER A 83 4.81 -5.07 11.01
CA SER A 83 5.77 -5.65 11.95
C SER A 83 7.14 -5.84 11.29
N GLU A 84 8.21 -5.75 12.09
CA GLU A 84 9.57 -5.95 11.59
C GLU A 84 9.84 -7.40 11.20
#